data_AF-F5L8H7-F1
#
_entry.id   AF-F5L8H7-F1
#
_cell.length_a   1.000
_cell.length_b   1.000
_cell.length_c   1.000
_cell.angle_alpha   90.00
_cell.angle_beta   90.00
_cell.angle_gamma   90.00
#
_symmetry.space_group_name_H-M   'P 1'
#
loop_
_entity.id
_entity.type
_entity.pdbx_description
1 polymer ?
#
loop_
_entity_poly.entity_id
_entity_poly.type
_entity_poly.pdbx_seq_one_letter_code
_entity_poly.pdbx_strand_id
1 'polypeptide(L)'
;MIRQAVIWNCCLLVLGLWISPSLTQAAADSNAYLTISVKSSPAATCSTSLTFKQRHWVDLFQNPSFEQSSRTCTFPAAYLSFYSEGNTIHYLADEQGCIFDATGQQQLKISHNTRRKLQAYLQLLKKKHYGELLPWEEVQTLLPRKATFEIIDLETGLRFRAQRRAGSKHADVQPLTRHDTKIMKEIYQGKWSWKRRAILVHIDNRLIAASMHGMPHGRGVLSNGFPGHFCVHFLESTTHRTQTLDPTHQVMVYKAAGQLAEYLSKADPYDLVDIFIMALNQHDQYLLQQLLPPDEQTKWGVFFNNWADLQYVYKVSKLEKKPAHDLLYLEVPVKIQLYWKNRGKETRQLTFTLMRPSPAERWSVNCDLLSSGES
;
A
#
# COMPACT_ATOMS: atom_id res chain seq x y z
N MET A 1 45.36 -15.49 -97.90
CA MET A 1 44.79 -14.29 -98.54
C MET A 1 43.37 -14.12 -98.04
N ILE A 2 43.06 -12.92 -97.52
CA ILE A 2 41.73 -12.34 -97.30
C ILE A 2 40.88 -12.92 -96.15
N ARG A 3 40.59 -12.02 -95.21
CA ARG A 3 39.64 -12.10 -94.09
C ARG A 3 38.20 -12.02 -94.59
N GLN A 4 37.25 -12.70 -93.93
CA GLN A 4 35.87 -12.20 -93.77
C GLN A 4 35.32 -12.51 -92.36
N ALA A 5 34.60 -11.53 -91.84
CA ALA A 5 34.02 -11.38 -90.50
C ALA A 5 32.84 -12.32 -90.22
N VAL A 6 32.43 -12.43 -88.94
CA VAL A 6 31.10 -12.04 -88.44
C VAL A 6 31.04 -12.19 -86.90
N ILE A 7 30.35 -11.22 -86.30
CA ILE A 7 30.12 -10.88 -84.89
C ILE A 7 29.30 -11.96 -84.15
N TRP A 8 29.48 -12.14 -82.84
CA TRP A 8 28.39 -12.52 -81.92
C TRP A 8 28.59 -11.97 -80.50
N ASN A 9 27.51 -11.41 -79.96
CA ASN A 9 27.34 -10.89 -78.61
C ASN A 9 27.47 -12.00 -77.55
N CYS A 10 28.04 -11.68 -76.39
CA CYS A 10 27.83 -12.44 -75.16
C CYS A 10 27.54 -11.48 -73.99
N CYS A 11 26.32 -11.58 -73.47
CA CYS A 11 25.86 -10.98 -72.23
C CYS A 11 26.67 -11.52 -71.04
N LEU A 12 27.24 -10.63 -70.23
CA LEU A 12 27.81 -10.96 -68.93
C LEU A 12 26.74 -10.74 -67.84
N LEU A 13 26.34 -11.84 -67.21
CA LEU A 13 25.50 -11.91 -66.01
C LEU A 13 26.24 -11.31 -64.80
N VAL A 14 25.65 -10.32 -64.15
CA VAL A 14 26.05 -9.83 -62.82
C VAL A 14 25.24 -10.61 -61.77
N LEU A 15 25.90 -11.55 -61.08
CA LEU A 15 25.37 -12.20 -59.87
C LEU A 15 25.83 -11.41 -58.64
N GLY A 16 24.91 -10.63 -58.07
CA GLY A 16 25.11 -9.95 -56.79
C GLY A 16 25.06 -10.95 -55.63
N LEU A 17 26.19 -11.08 -54.91
CA LEU A 17 26.26 -11.77 -53.63
C LEU A 17 25.66 -10.88 -52.55
N TRP A 18 24.45 -11.23 -52.09
CA TRP A 18 23.83 -10.65 -50.91
C TRP A 18 24.52 -11.22 -49.66
N ILE A 19 25.38 -10.41 -49.04
CA ILE A 19 25.89 -10.67 -47.70
C ILE A 19 24.71 -10.51 -46.74
N SER A 20 24.22 -11.61 -46.18
CA SER A 20 23.26 -11.57 -45.08
C SER A 20 23.93 -10.92 -43.87
N PRO A 21 23.33 -9.89 -43.23
CA PRO A 21 23.83 -9.46 -41.94
C PRO A 21 23.54 -10.59 -40.94
N SER A 22 24.63 -11.13 -40.39
CA SER A 22 24.66 -12.01 -39.24
C SER A 22 23.75 -11.47 -38.13
N LEU A 23 22.87 -12.33 -37.64
CA LEU A 23 22.09 -12.14 -36.42
C LEU A 23 23.03 -11.73 -35.28
N THR A 24 23.08 -10.43 -34.99
CA THR A 24 23.65 -9.92 -33.76
C THR A 24 22.75 -10.41 -32.63
N GLN A 25 23.22 -11.45 -31.94
CA GLN A 25 22.74 -11.80 -30.63
C GLN A 25 22.89 -10.55 -29.76
N ALA A 26 21.76 -9.92 -29.41
CA ALA A 26 21.75 -8.74 -28.55
C ALA A 26 22.57 -9.05 -27.31
N ALA A 27 23.70 -8.37 -27.15
CA ALA A 27 24.50 -8.48 -25.94
C ALA A 27 23.60 -8.02 -24.79
N ALA A 28 23.25 -8.95 -23.88
CA ALA A 28 22.50 -8.62 -22.68
C ALA A 28 23.20 -7.44 -21.99
N ASP A 29 22.45 -6.38 -21.69
CA ASP A 29 22.98 -5.23 -20.96
C ASP A 29 23.58 -5.74 -19.65
N SER A 30 24.90 -5.61 -19.52
CA SER A 30 25.67 -6.10 -18.37
C SER A 30 25.25 -5.48 -17.03
N ASN A 31 24.43 -4.43 -17.07
CA ASN A 31 23.92 -3.72 -15.91
C ASN A 31 22.43 -3.94 -15.63
N ALA A 32 21.73 -4.80 -16.38
CA ALA A 32 20.31 -5.04 -16.13
C ALA A 32 20.06 -5.84 -14.84
N TYR A 33 19.01 -5.48 -14.09
CA TYR A 33 18.63 -6.19 -12.87
C TYR A 33 17.16 -6.00 -12.49
N LEU A 34 16.63 -6.96 -11.75
CA LEU A 34 15.31 -6.91 -11.14
C LEU A 34 15.44 -6.61 -9.65
N THR A 35 14.65 -5.67 -9.14
CA THR A 35 14.45 -5.48 -7.70
C THR A 35 13.02 -5.84 -7.33
N ILE A 36 12.86 -6.69 -6.31
CA ILE A 36 11.57 -7.04 -5.73
C ILE A 36 11.48 -6.35 -4.37
N SER A 37 10.43 -5.56 -4.14
CA SER A 37 10.27 -4.74 -2.94
C SER A 37 8.91 -4.97 -2.29
N VAL A 38 8.90 -5.23 -0.98
CA VAL A 38 7.69 -5.17 -0.16
C VAL A 38 7.62 -3.79 0.50
N LYS A 39 6.43 -3.20 0.47
CA LYS A 39 6.10 -1.87 1.01
C LYS A 39 4.69 -1.87 1.58
N SER A 40 4.42 -1.03 2.58
CA SER A 40 3.06 -0.84 3.14
C SER A 40 2.12 -0.05 2.22
N SER A 41 2.66 0.72 1.29
CA SER A 41 1.93 1.46 0.25
C SER A 41 2.84 1.71 -0.97
N PRO A 42 2.30 2.05 -2.14
CA PRO A 42 3.12 2.40 -3.31
C PRO A 42 4.09 3.56 -3.04
N ALA A 43 3.64 4.56 -2.28
CA ALA A 43 4.37 5.78 -1.97
C ALA A 43 5.34 5.64 -0.78
N ALA A 44 5.31 4.51 -0.05
CA ALA A 44 6.19 4.29 1.08
C ALA A 44 7.67 4.32 0.66
N THR A 45 8.48 5.03 1.43
CA THR A 45 9.94 5.03 1.34
C THR A 45 10.52 3.86 2.12
N CYS A 46 9.88 3.45 3.22
CA CYS A 46 10.22 2.20 3.89
C CYS A 46 9.93 1.02 2.97
N SER A 47 10.94 0.22 2.69
CA SER A 47 10.80 -0.97 1.87
C SER A 47 11.76 -2.05 2.35
N THR A 48 11.46 -3.29 1.99
CA THR A 48 12.39 -4.40 2.14
C THR A 48 12.51 -5.08 0.79
N SER A 49 13.74 -5.19 0.30
CA SER A 49 13.96 -5.54 -1.10
C SER A 49 15.08 -6.55 -1.30
N LEU A 50 15.00 -7.29 -2.41
CA LEU A 50 16.05 -8.15 -2.95
C LEU A 50 16.32 -7.76 -4.40
N THR A 51 17.58 -7.81 -4.80
CA THR A 51 18.03 -7.49 -6.17
C THR A 51 18.62 -8.73 -6.84
N PHE A 52 18.23 -8.93 -8.11
CA PHE A 52 18.53 -10.11 -8.90
C PHE A 52 19.19 -9.69 -10.22
N LYS A 53 20.44 -10.14 -10.41
CA LYS A 53 21.23 -9.98 -11.65
C LYS A 53 21.33 -11.27 -12.47
N GLN A 54 20.69 -12.34 -12.00
CA GLN A 54 20.78 -13.63 -12.66
C GLN A 54 20.06 -13.56 -14.02
N ARG A 55 20.72 -14.11 -15.05
CA ARG A 55 20.24 -14.10 -16.44
C ARG A 55 18.78 -14.49 -16.60
N HIS A 56 18.32 -15.54 -15.91
CA HIS A 56 16.92 -15.97 -16.00
C HIS A 56 15.88 -14.92 -15.56
N TRP A 57 16.23 -14.05 -14.61
CA TRP A 57 15.37 -12.93 -14.22
C TRP A 57 15.47 -11.80 -15.24
N VAL A 58 16.69 -11.45 -15.66
CA VAL A 58 16.92 -10.39 -16.66
C VAL A 58 16.20 -10.70 -17.97
N ASP A 59 16.40 -11.89 -18.53
CA ASP A 59 15.81 -12.32 -19.80
C ASP A 59 14.26 -12.27 -19.76
N LEU A 60 13.66 -12.64 -18.61
CA LEU A 60 12.21 -12.64 -18.42
C LEU A 60 11.60 -11.24 -18.53
N PHE A 61 12.28 -10.23 -17.98
CA PHE A 61 11.78 -8.85 -17.94
C PHE A 61 12.27 -8.00 -19.12
N GLN A 62 13.34 -8.41 -19.79
CA GLN A 62 13.81 -7.76 -21.01
C GLN A 62 12.90 -8.06 -22.20
N ASN A 63 12.28 -9.24 -22.26
CA ASN A 63 11.34 -9.64 -23.32
C ASN A 63 10.04 -10.20 -22.71
N PRO A 64 9.21 -9.36 -22.06
CA PRO A 64 8.03 -9.83 -21.34
C PRO A 64 6.94 -10.31 -22.30
N SER A 65 6.34 -11.47 -22.00
CA SER A 65 5.18 -11.99 -22.72
C SER A 65 3.96 -11.98 -21.81
N PHE A 66 2.91 -11.28 -22.22
CA PHE A 66 1.69 -11.13 -21.41
C PHE A 66 0.55 -12.04 -21.90
N GLU A 67 -0.38 -12.31 -20.99
CA GLU A 67 -1.70 -12.87 -21.27
C GLU A 67 -2.79 -12.00 -20.66
N GLN A 68 -3.94 -12.02 -21.32
CA GLN A 68 -5.15 -11.40 -20.78
C GLN A 68 -5.62 -12.23 -19.59
N SER A 69 -5.63 -11.61 -18.41
CA SER A 69 -6.06 -12.25 -17.17
C SER A 69 -7.52 -11.95 -16.89
N SER A 70 -8.26 -12.93 -16.40
CA SER A 70 -9.59 -12.71 -15.81
C SER A 70 -9.51 -12.09 -14.42
N ARG A 71 -8.30 -11.95 -13.86
CA ARG A 71 -8.03 -11.42 -12.52
C ARG A 71 -7.17 -10.17 -12.62
N THR A 72 -7.50 -9.17 -11.79
CA THR A 72 -6.70 -7.96 -11.63
C THR A 72 -5.90 -8.02 -10.32
N CYS A 73 -4.69 -7.45 -10.32
CA CYS A 73 -3.89 -7.32 -9.11
C CYS A 73 -4.34 -6.08 -8.32
N THR A 74 -5.41 -6.21 -7.54
CA THR A 74 -5.92 -5.09 -6.71
C THR A 74 -5.04 -4.86 -5.47
N PHE A 75 -4.56 -5.95 -4.85
CA PHE A 75 -3.73 -5.94 -3.65
C PHE A 75 -2.35 -6.51 -3.95
N PRO A 76 -1.38 -5.69 -4.37
CA PRO A 76 -0.03 -6.17 -4.61
C PRO A 76 0.63 -6.60 -3.30
N ALA A 77 1.18 -7.82 -3.28
CA ALA A 77 2.06 -8.31 -2.21
C ALA A 77 3.48 -7.73 -2.33
N ALA A 78 3.90 -7.35 -3.54
CA ALA A 78 5.16 -6.67 -3.80
C ALA A 78 5.14 -5.83 -5.08
N TYR A 79 6.13 -4.94 -5.16
CA TYR A 79 6.44 -4.09 -6.29
C TYR A 79 7.75 -4.54 -6.91
N LEU A 80 7.74 -4.76 -8.23
CA LEU A 80 8.89 -5.22 -8.99
C LEU A 80 9.35 -4.07 -9.90
N SER A 81 10.66 -3.82 -9.92
CA SER A 81 11.28 -2.82 -10.78
C SER A 81 12.40 -3.48 -11.57
N PHE A 82 12.26 -3.50 -12.89
CA PHE A 82 13.29 -3.97 -13.81
C PHE A 82 14.05 -2.77 -14.38
N TYR A 83 15.37 -2.80 -14.24
CA TYR A 83 16.28 -1.75 -14.70
C TYR A 83 17.08 -2.27 -15.88
N SER A 84 17.10 -1.52 -16.99
CA SER A 84 17.88 -1.82 -18.19
C SER A 84 18.13 -0.55 -18.98
N GLU A 85 19.37 -0.30 -19.42
CA GLU A 85 19.75 0.81 -20.30
C GLU A 85 19.27 2.20 -19.81
N GLY A 86 19.30 2.42 -18.49
CA GLY A 86 18.82 3.66 -17.86
C GLY A 86 17.30 3.80 -17.74
N ASN A 87 16.53 2.83 -18.25
CA ASN A 87 15.08 2.77 -18.12
C ASN A 87 14.67 1.91 -16.91
N THR A 88 13.51 2.23 -16.33
CA THR A 88 12.89 1.41 -15.27
C THR A 88 11.48 1.05 -15.68
N ILE A 89 11.16 -0.25 -15.65
CA ILE A 89 9.80 -0.77 -15.89
C ILE A 89 9.28 -1.37 -14.59
N HIS A 90 8.03 -1.02 -14.25
CA HIS A 90 7.38 -1.44 -13.02
C HIS A 90 6.35 -2.54 -13.25
N TYR A 91 6.28 -3.45 -12.29
CA TYR A 91 5.38 -4.58 -12.27
C TYR A 91 4.82 -4.76 -10.86
N LEU A 92 3.68 -5.45 -10.76
CA LEU A 92 3.06 -5.84 -9.50
C LEU A 92 3.16 -7.35 -9.33
N ALA A 93 3.28 -7.83 -8.09
CA ALA A 93 3.14 -9.25 -7.78
C ALA A 93 2.09 -9.46 -6.69
N ASP A 94 1.23 -10.46 -6.87
CA ASP A 94 0.24 -10.87 -5.87
C ASP A 94 0.82 -11.90 -4.87
N GLU A 95 0.02 -12.30 -3.89
CA GLU A 95 0.40 -13.31 -2.88
C GLU A 95 0.69 -14.69 -3.50
N GLN A 96 0.14 -14.96 -4.69
CA GLN A 96 0.34 -16.20 -5.43
C GLN A 96 1.59 -16.12 -6.34
N GLY A 97 2.35 -15.04 -6.31
CA GLY A 97 3.53 -14.84 -7.16
C GLY A 97 3.19 -14.76 -8.64
N CYS A 98 1.94 -14.43 -9.00
CA CYS A 98 1.63 -13.98 -10.35
C CYS A 98 2.16 -12.56 -10.51
N ILE A 99 2.78 -12.29 -11.65
CA ILE A 99 3.34 -10.98 -11.98
C ILE A 99 2.39 -10.30 -12.95
N PHE A 100 2.14 -9.02 -12.73
CA PHE A 100 1.29 -8.19 -13.55
C PHE A 100 2.06 -6.96 -14.02
N ASP A 101 1.60 -6.35 -15.10
CA ASP A 101 2.05 -5.02 -15.51
C ASP A 101 1.75 -3.96 -14.42
N ALA A 102 2.24 -2.74 -14.62
CA ALA A 102 2.04 -1.65 -13.66
C ALA A 102 0.56 -1.31 -13.42
N THR A 103 -0.33 -1.62 -14.38
CA THR A 103 -1.78 -1.39 -14.24
C THR A 103 -2.48 -2.51 -13.46
N GLY A 104 -1.84 -3.67 -13.30
CA GLY A 104 -2.43 -4.85 -12.68
C GLY A 104 -3.44 -5.59 -13.55
N GLN A 105 -3.53 -5.28 -14.85
CA GLN A 105 -4.54 -5.82 -15.78
C GLN A 105 -4.01 -6.96 -16.64
N GLN A 106 -2.72 -6.95 -16.97
CA GLN A 106 -2.10 -7.97 -17.81
C GLN A 106 -1.15 -8.82 -16.98
N GLN A 107 -1.31 -10.14 -17.06
CA GLN A 107 -0.46 -11.06 -16.33
C GLN A 107 0.73 -11.47 -17.20
N LEU A 108 1.93 -11.45 -16.62
CA LEU A 108 3.14 -11.94 -17.27
C LEU A 108 3.14 -13.47 -17.28
N LYS A 109 3.38 -14.06 -18.45
CA LYS A 109 3.54 -15.51 -18.62
C LYS A 109 4.85 -15.95 -17.98
N ILE A 110 4.75 -16.70 -16.90
CA ILE A 110 5.91 -17.25 -16.18
C ILE A 110 5.73 -18.75 -15.93
N SER A 111 6.85 -19.47 -15.88
CA SER A 111 6.83 -20.90 -15.53
C SER A 111 6.36 -21.11 -14.09
N HIS A 112 5.79 -22.29 -13.80
CA HIS A 112 5.43 -22.68 -12.43
C HIS A 112 6.63 -22.62 -11.46
N ASN A 113 7.84 -22.97 -11.93
CA ASN A 113 9.05 -22.89 -11.12
C ASN A 113 9.43 -21.44 -10.78
N THR A 114 9.32 -20.53 -11.75
CA THR A 114 9.55 -19.08 -11.54
C THR A 114 8.55 -18.53 -10.52
N ARG A 115 7.26 -18.87 -10.67
CA ARG A 115 6.20 -18.48 -9.72
C ARG A 115 6.53 -18.95 -8.31
N ARG A 116 6.90 -20.22 -8.12
CA ARG A 116 7.28 -20.78 -6.81
C ARG A 116 8.49 -20.08 -6.19
N LYS A 117 9.53 -19.77 -6.99
CA LYS A 117 10.70 -19.02 -6.51
C LYS A 117 10.29 -17.61 -6.06
N LEU A 118 9.45 -16.94 -6.83
CA LEU A 118 8.93 -15.63 -6.48
C LEU A 118 8.16 -15.68 -5.16
N GLN A 119 7.22 -16.62 -5.00
CA GLN A 119 6.49 -16.83 -3.75
C GLN A 119 7.43 -16.98 -2.53
N ALA A 120 8.50 -17.77 -2.66
CA ALA A 120 9.47 -17.94 -1.58
C ALA A 120 10.20 -16.63 -1.22
N TYR A 121 10.59 -15.82 -2.22
CA TYR A 121 11.18 -14.51 -1.98
C TYR A 121 10.17 -13.54 -1.34
N LEU A 122 8.92 -13.55 -1.79
CA LEU A 122 7.85 -12.73 -1.20
C LEU A 122 7.64 -13.08 0.27
N GLN A 123 7.57 -14.37 0.61
CA GLN A 123 7.44 -14.82 2.01
C GLN A 123 8.61 -14.32 2.87
N LEU A 124 9.85 -14.42 2.39
CA LEU A 124 11.03 -13.93 3.10
C LEU A 124 10.99 -12.41 3.31
N LEU A 125 10.68 -11.67 2.25
CA LEU A 125 10.59 -10.21 2.28
C LEU A 125 9.49 -9.74 3.23
N LYS A 126 8.29 -10.33 3.14
CA LYS A 126 7.15 -10.01 4.02
C LYS A 126 7.45 -10.30 5.48
N LYS A 127 8.04 -11.48 5.77
CA LYS A 127 8.44 -11.85 7.15
C LYS A 127 9.43 -10.85 7.76
N LYS A 128 10.28 -10.23 6.94
CA LYS A 128 11.24 -9.21 7.39
C LYS A 128 10.62 -7.81 7.47
N HIS A 129 9.66 -7.50 6.59
CA HIS A 129 9.09 -6.16 6.46
C HIS A 129 7.97 -5.89 7.46
N TYR A 130 7.11 -6.88 7.73
CA TYR A 130 5.89 -6.72 8.53
C TYR A 130 6.05 -7.29 9.94
N GLY A 131 5.17 -6.85 10.84
CA GLY A 131 5.13 -7.29 12.23
C GLY A 131 4.16 -8.45 12.47
N GLU A 132 4.36 -9.13 13.59
CA GLU A 132 3.44 -10.12 14.13
C GLU A 132 2.17 -9.43 14.67
N LEU A 133 0.99 -9.99 14.35
CA LEU A 133 -0.25 -9.61 15.01
C LEU A 133 -0.29 -10.24 16.40
N LEU A 134 -0.27 -9.40 17.43
CA LEU A 134 -0.35 -9.85 18.81
C LEU A 134 -1.46 -9.09 19.55
N PRO A 135 -2.42 -9.78 20.21
CA PRO A 135 -3.46 -9.15 20.99
C PRO A 135 -2.89 -8.26 22.09
N TRP A 136 -3.58 -7.16 22.40
CA TRP A 136 -3.18 -6.24 23.46
C TRP A 136 -2.98 -6.93 24.81
N GLU A 137 -3.79 -7.96 25.11
CA GLU A 137 -3.70 -8.72 26.35
C GLU A 137 -2.33 -9.39 26.52
N GLU A 138 -1.74 -9.89 25.44
CA GLU A 138 -0.40 -10.46 25.44
C GLU A 138 0.65 -9.35 25.41
N VAL A 139 0.50 -8.35 24.54
CA VAL A 139 1.46 -7.24 24.41
C VAL A 139 1.67 -6.49 25.72
N GLN A 140 0.62 -6.27 26.52
CA GLN A 140 0.77 -5.53 27.78
C GLN A 140 1.66 -6.24 28.80
N THR A 141 1.83 -7.56 28.67
CA THR A 141 2.76 -8.36 29.50
C THR A 141 4.20 -8.19 29.04
N LEU A 142 4.41 -8.14 27.71
CA LEU A 142 5.72 -7.93 27.08
C LEU A 142 6.21 -6.49 27.20
N LEU A 143 5.27 -5.54 27.26
CA LEU A 143 5.55 -4.10 27.30
C LEU A 143 5.07 -3.49 28.61
N PRO A 144 5.62 -3.84 29.79
CA PRO A 144 5.13 -3.32 31.07
C PRO A 144 5.31 -1.79 31.20
N ARG A 145 4.67 -1.18 32.20
CA ARG A 145 4.85 0.26 32.46
C ARG A 145 6.33 0.58 32.71
N LYS A 146 6.78 1.71 32.19
CA LYS A 146 8.19 2.18 32.13
C LYS A 146 9.09 1.42 31.16
N ALA A 147 8.63 0.36 30.50
CA ALA A 147 9.38 -0.28 29.43
C ALA A 147 9.66 0.72 28.30
N THR A 148 10.88 0.66 27.78
CA THR A 148 11.32 1.45 26.62
C THR A 148 11.46 0.55 25.41
N PHE A 149 11.02 1.01 24.26
CA PHE A 149 10.99 0.23 23.02
C PHE A 149 11.20 1.15 21.81
N GLU A 150 11.52 0.55 20.65
CA GLU A 150 11.63 1.28 19.38
C GLU A 150 10.31 1.18 18.61
N ILE A 151 9.90 2.29 18.00
CA ILE A 151 8.82 2.39 17.04
C ILE A 151 9.41 2.65 15.66
N ILE A 152 8.92 1.94 14.65
CA ILE A 152 9.31 2.09 13.24
C ILE A 152 8.05 2.45 12.45
N ASP A 153 8.07 3.57 11.74
CA ASP A 153 6.98 3.96 10.86
C ASP A 153 7.07 3.27 9.49
N LEU A 154 6.02 2.56 9.08
CA LEU A 154 6.07 1.75 7.86
C LEU A 154 5.98 2.54 6.56
N GLU A 155 5.56 3.81 6.59
CA GLU A 155 5.57 4.62 5.37
C GLU A 155 6.94 5.30 5.17
N THR A 156 7.52 5.87 6.24
CA THR A 156 8.77 6.65 6.14
C THR A 156 10.03 5.84 6.41
N GLY A 157 9.94 4.80 7.24
CA GLY A 157 11.08 4.02 7.74
C GLY A 157 11.80 4.69 8.91
N LEU A 158 11.36 5.87 9.33
CA LEU A 158 11.91 6.58 10.48
C LEU A 158 11.65 5.82 11.78
N ARG A 159 12.60 5.92 12.70
CA ARG A 159 12.63 5.16 13.95
C ARG A 159 12.84 6.08 15.13
N PHE A 160 12.11 5.85 16.20
CA PHE A 160 12.32 6.59 17.44
C PHE A 160 12.01 5.71 18.64
N ARG A 161 12.62 6.02 19.79
CA ARG A 161 12.37 5.31 21.04
C ARG A 161 11.22 5.95 21.79
N ALA A 162 10.41 5.11 22.42
CA ALA A 162 9.31 5.52 23.28
C ALA A 162 9.36 4.78 24.62
N GLN A 163 8.63 5.30 25.60
CA GLN A 163 8.42 4.65 26.89
C GLN A 163 6.92 4.52 27.16
N ARG A 164 6.46 3.33 27.58
CA ARG A 164 5.08 3.15 28.07
C ARG A 164 4.94 3.77 29.45
N ARG A 165 3.91 4.58 29.65
CA ARG A 165 3.65 5.31 30.91
C ARG A 165 2.36 4.88 31.57
N ALA A 166 1.32 4.63 30.79
CA ALA A 166 0.00 4.26 31.28
C ALA A 166 -0.71 3.36 30.26
N GLY A 167 -2.05 3.43 30.22
CA GLY A 167 -2.90 2.66 29.34
C GLY A 167 -3.22 1.25 29.85
N SER A 168 -4.51 0.94 29.99
CA SER A 168 -5.04 -0.40 30.33
C SER A 168 -5.68 -1.10 29.12
N LYS A 169 -6.10 -0.34 28.10
CA LYS A 169 -6.77 -0.83 26.89
C LYS A 169 -5.93 -0.72 25.61
N HIS A 170 -4.83 0.02 25.71
CA HIS A 170 -3.78 0.24 24.73
C HIS A 170 -2.59 0.86 25.47
N ALA A 171 -1.50 1.18 24.79
CA ALA A 171 -0.32 1.77 25.43
C ALA A 171 -0.34 3.30 25.36
N ASP A 172 -0.38 3.97 26.51
CA ASP A 172 -0.12 5.41 26.61
C ASP A 172 1.39 5.63 26.71
N VAL A 173 1.98 6.27 25.72
CA VAL A 173 3.43 6.32 25.53
C VAL A 173 3.94 7.74 25.31
N GLN A 174 5.22 7.96 25.60
CA GLN A 174 5.90 9.22 25.36
C GLN A 174 7.19 8.95 24.58
N PRO A 175 7.62 9.81 23.64
CA PRO A 175 8.95 9.72 23.06
C PRO A 175 10.00 9.72 24.16
N LEU A 176 11.09 8.97 24.04
CA LEU A 176 12.02 8.81 25.15
C LEU A 176 12.84 10.09 25.38
N THR A 177 13.28 10.74 24.30
CA THR A 177 14.14 11.93 24.31
C THR A 177 13.60 13.06 23.43
N ARG A 178 14.22 14.25 23.49
CA ARG A 178 13.94 15.36 22.56
C ARG A 178 14.24 15.02 21.11
N HIS A 179 15.24 14.17 20.88
CA HIS A 179 15.57 13.68 19.55
C HIS A 179 14.44 12.78 19.01
N ASP A 180 13.94 11.85 19.83
CA ASP A 180 12.81 10.99 19.48
C ASP A 180 11.54 11.81 19.18
N THR A 181 11.28 12.85 19.98
CA THR A 181 10.17 13.79 19.73
C THR A 181 10.31 14.49 18.38
N LYS A 182 11.54 14.89 18.00
CA LYS A 182 11.79 15.52 16.70
C LYS A 182 11.50 14.54 15.55
N ILE A 183 11.96 13.29 15.65
CA ILE A 183 11.70 12.25 14.65
C ILE A 183 10.20 11.97 14.53
N MET A 184 9.51 11.81 15.66
CA MET A 184 8.05 11.63 15.66
C MET A 184 7.34 12.81 14.97
N LYS A 185 7.79 14.05 15.23
CA LYS A 185 7.22 15.23 14.57
C LYS A 185 7.53 15.26 13.06
N GLU A 186 8.67 14.74 12.63
CA GLU A 186 9.05 14.59 11.23
C GLU A 186 8.17 13.57 10.50
N ILE A 187 7.88 12.42 11.13
CA ILE A 187 6.92 11.42 10.62
C ILE A 187 5.55 12.09 10.31
N TYR A 188 5.17 13.08 11.11
CA TYR A 188 3.95 13.87 10.91
C TYR A 188 4.19 15.23 10.21
N GLN A 189 5.25 15.33 9.40
CA GLN A 189 5.53 16.47 8.52
C GLN A 189 5.57 17.81 9.27
N GLY A 190 6.15 17.81 10.47
CA GLY A 190 6.35 19.00 11.29
C GLY A 190 5.15 19.41 12.14
N LYS A 191 4.05 18.65 12.15
CA LYS A 191 2.82 19.00 12.90
C LYS A 191 2.34 17.83 13.74
N TRP A 192 1.63 18.10 14.84
CA TRP A 192 0.94 17.05 15.59
C TRP A 192 -0.39 16.70 14.91
N SER A 193 -0.73 15.42 14.88
CA SER A 193 -1.87 14.94 14.09
C SER A 193 -2.54 13.71 14.69
N TRP A 194 -3.85 13.62 14.54
CA TRP A 194 -4.63 12.41 14.83
C TRP A 194 -4.58 11.37 13.70
N LYS A 195 -3.83 11.63 12.62
CA LYS A 195 -3.60 10.65 11.55
C LYS A 195 -2.98 9.37 12.13
N ARG A 196 -3.62 8.25 11.84
CA ARG A 196 -3.25 6.91 12.28
C ARG A 196 -2.24 6.33 11.32
N ARG A 197 -1.15 5.84 11.84
CA ARG A 197 -0.05 5.28 11.05
C ARG A 197 0.12 3.80 11.40
N ALA A 198 0.41 3.00 10.38
CA ALA A 198 0.86 1.62 10.55
C ALA A 198 2.31 1.64 11.01
N ILE A 199 2.60 1.01 12.13
CA ILE A 199 3.93 1.01 12.75
C ILE A 199 4.33 -0.39 13.20
N LEU A 200 5.63 -0.59 13.37
CA LEU A 200 6.17 -1.74 14.06
C LEU A 200 6.70 -1.32 15.42
N VAL A 201 6.45 -2.13 16.44
CA VAL A 201 6.98 -1.97 17.78
C VAL A 201 7.99 -3.08 18.03
N HIS A 202 9.24 -2.71 18.24
CA HIS A 202 10.32 -3.66 18.49
C HIS A 202 10.42 -3.97 19.98
N ILE A 203 10.09 -5.21 20.36
CA ILE A 203 10.18 -5.73 21.72
C ILE A 203 11.08 -6.96 21.67
N ASP A 204 12.21 -6.91 22.39
CA ASP A 204 13.27 -7.92 22.33
C ASP A 204 13.72 -8.19 20.89
N ASN A 205 13.48 -9.41 20.37
CA ASN A 205 13.80 -9.80 18.99
C ASN A 205 12.54 -9.91 18.10
N ARG A 206 11.41 -9.33 18.52
CA ARG A 206 10.12 -9.40 17.82
C ARG A 206 9.69 -8.01 17.33
N LEU A 207 9.17 -7.98 16.11
CA LEU A 207 8.47 -6.83 15.55
C LEU A 207 6.98 -7.08 15.69
N ILE A 208 6.30 -6.29 16.51
CA ILE A 208 4.86 -6.40 16.72
C ILE A 208 4.15 -5.34 15.87
N ALA A 209 3.16 -5.76 15.09
CA ALA A 209 2.33 -4.86 14.29
C ALA A 209 1.43 -4.01 15.20
N ALA A 210 1.44 -2.70 14.97
CA ALA A 210 0.71 -1.74 15.79
C ALA A 210 0.25 -0.53 14.96
N SER A 211 -0.51 0.34 15.60
CA SER A 211 -0.91 1.64 15.06
C SER A 211 -0.69 2.75 16.07
N MET A 212 -0.20 3.90 15.62
CA MET A 212 -0.08 5.11 16.46
C MET A 212 -0.76 6.31 15.83
N HIS A 213 -1.06 7.32 16.65
CA HIS A 213 -1.29 8.68 16.17
C HIS A 213 -0.26 9.64 16.78
N GLY A 214 -0.15 10.85 16.23
CA GLY A 214 0.88 11.83 16.59
C GLY A 214 0.47 12.90 17.60
N MET A 215 -0.85 13.04 17.85
CA MET A 215 -1.36 14.14 18.67
C MET A 215 -1.06 13.94 20.17
N PRO A 216 -0.36 14.88 20.82
CA PRO A 216 -0.21 14.86 22.27
C PRO A 216 -1.56 15.08 22.95
N HIS A 217 -1.84 14.26 23.96
CA HIS A 217 -3.00 14.44 24.84
C HIS A 217 -2.70 13.91 26.25
N GLY A 218 -3.61 14.19 27.18
CA GLY A 218 -3.40 13.89 28.60
C GLY A 218 -2.15 14.59 29.18
N ARG A 219 -1.62 14.05 30.29
CA ARG A 219 -0.40 14.59 30.92
C ARG A 219 0.85 13.83 30.48
N GLY A 220 1.92 14.58 30.21
CA GLY A 220 3.28 14.09 30.00
C GLY A 220 4.09 14.13 31.30
N VAL A 221 5.17 13.34 31.39
CA VAL A 221 6.05 13.29 32.58
C VAL A 221 7.52 13.44 32.20
N LEU A 222 7.91 13.06 30.98
CA LEU A 222 9.29 13.17 30.52
C LEU A 222 9.59 14.59 30.02
N SER A 223 10.79 15.10 30.29
CA SER A 223 11.30 16.35 29.73
C SER A 223 11.85 16.15 28.31
N ASN A 224 11.02 15.59 27.44
CA ASN A 224 11.34 15.21 26.06
C ASN A 224 10.83 16.24 25.02
N GLY A 225 10.23 17.35 25.45
CA GLY A 225 9.63 18.34 24.55
C GLY A 225 8.31 17.91 23.88
N PHE A 226 7.72 16.78 24.30
CA PHE A 226 6.42 16.30 23.86
C PHE A 226 5.37 16.60 24.94
N PRO A 227 4.37 17.46 24.68
CA PRO A 227 3.48 17.99 25.71
C PRO A 227 2.30 17.07 26.03
N GLY A 228 2.56 15.83 26.47
CA GLY A 228 1.51 14.86 26.76
C GLY A 228 2.01 13.41 26.65
N HIS A 229 1.10 12.52 26.26
CA HIS A 229 1.39 11.19 25.72
C HIS A 229 0.63 11.00 24.40
N PHE A 230 0.93 9.92 23.69
CA PHE A 230 0.20 9.48 22.51
C PHE A 230 -0.16 7.99 22.67
N CYS A 231 -1.15 7.52 21.91
CA CYS A 231 -1.61 6.14 21.99
C CYS A 231 -0.90 5.27 20.95
N VAL A 232 -0.52 4.06 21.37
CA VAL A 232 -0.18 2.95 20.49
C VAL A 232 -1.18 1.83 20.71
N HIS A 233 -1.89 1.49 19.63
CA HIS A 233 -2.89 0.42 19.58
C HIS A 233 -2.28 -0.82 18.93
N PHE A 234 -2.56 -1.97 19.52
CA PHE A 234 -2.24 -3.30 19.00
C PHE A 234 -3.53 -4.01 18.56
N LEU A 235 -3.42 -5.27 18.14
CA LEU A 235 -4.60 -6.08 17.85
C LEU A 235 -5.53 -6.10 19.08
N GLU A 236 -6.82 -5.97 18.84
CA GLU A 236 -7.86 -5.98 19.88
C GLU A 236 -7.79 -4.86 20.94
N SER A 237 -6.92 -3.86 20.75
CA SER A 237 -6.93 -2.64 21.57
C SER A 237 -8.25 -1.89 21.45
N THR A 238 -8.82 -1.45 22.58
CA THR A 238 -10.06 -0.67 22.62
C THR A 238 -9.80 0.79 22.97
N THR A 239 -10.72 1.68 22.59
CA THR A 239 -10.64 3.09 22.98
C THR A 239 -10.97 3.27 24.46
N HIS A 240 -10.48 4.35 25.08
CA HIS A 240 -10.78 4.67 26.48
C HIS A 240 -12.25 5.02 26.71
N ARG A 241 -12.85 5.81 25.81
CA ARG A 241 -14.17 6.42 26.04
C ARG A 241 -15.32 5.45 25.81
N THR A 242 -15.26 4.67 24.74
CA THR A 242 -16.36 3.77 24.35
C THR A 242 -16.08 2.32 24.71
N GLN A 243 -14.84 1.96 25.05
CA GLN A 243 -14.41 0.58 25.28
C GLN A 243 -14.72 -0.37 24.11
N THR A 244 -14.85 0.21 22.91
CA THR A 244 -15.06 -0.53 21.67
C THR A 244 -13.75 -0.63 20.92
N LEU A 245 -13.64 -1.66 20.07
CA LEU A 245 -12.64 -1.69 19.01
C LEU A 245 -12.77 -0.43 18.16
N ASP A 246 -11.62 0.09 17.71
CA ASP A 246 -11.56 1.18 16.75
C ASP A 246 -11.13 0.58 15.39
N PRO A 247 -12.06 0.36 14.44
CA PRO A 247 -11.75 -0.19 13.11
C PRO A 247 -10.64 0.61 12.41
N THR A 248 -10.54 1.91 12.69
CA THR A 248 -9.56 2.81 12.07
C THR A 248 -8.13 2.61 12.61
N HIS A 249 -7.98 2.14 13.85
CA HIS A 249 -6.68 1.64 14.33
C HIS A 249 -6.44 0.21 13.89
N GLN A 250 -7.46 -0.66 13.93
CA GLN A 250 -7.31 -2.07 13.54
C GLN A 250 -6.86 -2.20 12.08
N VAL A 251 -7.42 -1.43 11.14
CA VAL A 251 -6.97 -1.45 9.73
C VAL A 251 -5.46 -1.13 9.59
N MET A 252 -4.92 -0.23 10.42
CA MET A 252 -3.49 0.10 10.43
C MET A 252 -2.64 -0.97 11.10
N VAL A 253 -3.15 -1.66 12.11
CA VAL A 253 -2.52 -2.84 12.71
C VAL A 253 -2.42 -3.98 11.68
N TYR A 254 -3.51 -4.29 10.96
CA TYR A 254 -3.50 -5.29 9.89
C TYR A 254 -2.63 -4.87 8.70
N LYS A 255 -2.58 -3.57 8.37
CA LYS A 255 -1.61 -3.02 7.40
C LYS A 255 -0.17 -3.27 7.87
N ALA A 256 0.13 -3.05 9.15
CA ALA A 256 1.44 -3.30 9.72
C ALA A 256 1.85 -4.78 9.77
N ALA A 257 0.87 -5.69 9.72
CA ALA A 257 1.08 -7.13 9.62
C ALA A 257 1.13 -7.66 8.18
N GLY A 258 0.96 -6.81 7.17
CA GLY A 258 0.89 -7.26 5.77
C GLY A 258 -0.37 -8.08 5.46
N GLN A 259 -1.45 -7.84 6.21
CA GLN A 259 -2.73 -8.54 6.13
C GLN A 259 -3.91 -7.59 5.84
N LEU A 260 -3.64 -6.42 5.26
CA LEU A 260 -4.67 -5.43 4.92
C LEU A 260 -5.76 -6.01 4.00
N ALA A 261 -5.36 -6.73 2.95
CA ALA A 261 -6.30 -7.34 1.99
C ALA A 261 -7.24 -8.34 2.68
N GLU A 262 -6.69 -9.20 3.53
CA GLU A 262 -7.47 -10.18 4.29
C GLU A 262 -8.44 -9.48 5.26
N TYR A 263 -7.97 -8.47 5.99
CA TYR A 263 -8.82 -7.69 6.89
C TYR A 263 -9.99 -7.02 6.15
N LEU A 264 -9.73 -6.32 5.04
CA LEU A 264 -10.76 -5.66 4.25
C LEU A 264 -11.74 -6.66 3.60
N SER A 265 -11.29 -7.89 3.30
CA SER A 265 -12.16 -8.92 2.74
C SER A 265 -13.23 -9.43 3.72
N LYS A 266 -12.94 -9.34 5.03
CA LYS A 266 -13.80 -9.83 6.12
C LYS A 266 -14.53 -8.71 6.87
N ALA A 267 -14.22 -7.45 6.57
CA ALA A 267 -14.74 -6.32 7.31
C ALA A 267 -16.26 -6.16 7.13
N ASP A 268 -16.94 -5.82 8.22
CA ASP A 268 -18.35 -5.46 8.23
C ASP A 268 -18.58 -4.18 7.38
N PRO A 269 -19.67 -4.09 6.61
CA PRO A 269 -19.94 -2.94 5.75
C PRO A 269 -19.89 -1.60 6.49
N TYR A 270 -20.34 -1.53 7.74
CA TYR A 270 -20.29 -0.27 8.51
C TYR A 270 -18.86 0.09 8.93
N ASP A 271 -18.01 -0.90 9.20
CA ASP A 271 -16.59 -0.67 9.47
C ASP A 271 -15.87 -0.17 8.22
N LEU A 272 -16.24 -0.65 7.02
CA LEU A 272 -15.70 -0.15 5.76
C LEU A 272 -16.06 1.32 5.50
N VAL A 273 -17.25 1.77 5.89
CA VAL A 273 -17.62 3.19 5.85
C VAL A 273 -16.72 4.02 6.78
N ASP A 274 -16.44 3.52 7.99
CA ASP A 274 -15.55 4.20 8.93
C ASP A 274 -14.10 4.24 8.43
N ILE A 275 -13.63 3.16 7.82
CA ILE A 275 -12.30 3.08 7.20
C ILE A 275 -12.23 4.02 5.99
N PHE A 276 -13.30 4.13 5.19
CA PHE A 276 -13.36 5.06 4.05
C PHE A 276 -13.26 6.52 4.50
N ILE A 277 -14.10 6.93 5.46
CA ILE A 277 -14.06 8.31 5.99
C ILE A 277 -12.71 8.59 6.64
N MET A 278 -12.13 7.61 7.33
CA MET A 278 -10.79 7.71 7.86
C MET A 278 -9.75 7.89 6.74
N ALA A 279 -9.74 7.06 5.70
CA ALA A 279 -8.81 7.20 4.57
C ALA A 279 -8.95 8.59 3.91
N LEU A 280 -10.19 9.08 3.77
CA LEU A 280 -10.52 10.43 3.28
C LEU A 280 -9.94 11.54 4.19
N ASN A 281 -10.07 11.41 5.51
CA ASN A 281 -9.50 12.36 6.47
C ASN A 281 -7.97 12.32 6.50
N GLN A 282 -7.38 11.16 6.23
CA GLN A 282 -5.94 10.95 6.33
C GLN A 282 -5.17 11.27 5.06
N HIS A 283 -5.86 11.47 3.93
CA HIS A 283 -5.26 11.53 2.59
C HIS A 283 -4.54 10.22 2.23
N ASP A 284 -5.05 9.08 2.71
CA ASP A 284 -4.50 7.75 2.37
C ASP A 284 -5.15 7.26 1.07
N GLN A 285 -4.62 7.74 -0.06
CA GLN A 285 -5.10 7.39 -1.40
C GLN A 285 -5.05 5.88 -1.64
N TYR A 286 -3.99 5.21 -1.19
CA TYR A 286 -3.83 3.77 -1.38
C TYR A 286 -4.96 3.02 -0.68
N LEU A 287 -5.19 3.30 0.61
CA LEU A 287 -6.27 2.65 1.34
C LEU A 287 -7.65 2.94 0.73
N LEU A 288 -7.90 4.18 0.29
CA LEU A 288 -9.17 4.51 -0.36
C LEU A 288 -9.39 3.70 -1.64
N GLN A 289 -8.37 3.61 -2.50
CA GLN A 289 -8.43 2.82 -3.74
C GLN A 289 -8.74 1.34 -3.47
N GLN A 290 -8.26 0.78 -2.36
CA GLN A 290 -8.57 -0.60 -1.97
C GLN A 290 -10.03 -0.82 -1.55
N LEU A 291 -10.75 0.24 -1.15
CA LEU A 291 -12.16 0.15 -0.76
C LEU A 291 -13.10 0.28 -1.96
N LEU A 292 -12.65 0.96 -3.01
CA LEU A 292 -13.45 1.26 -4.20
C LEU A 292 -13.63 0.02 -5.11
N PRO A 293 -14.76 -0.05 -5.84
CA PRO A 293 -14.89 -0.91 -7.02
C PRO A 293 -13.79 -0.61 -8.06
N PRO A 294 -13.30 -1.60 -8.82
CA PRO A 294 -12.24 -1.39 -9.82
C PRO A 294 -12.55 -0.31 -10.86
N ASP A 295 -13.81 -0.19 -11.29
CA ASP A 295 -14.30 0.79 -12.28
C ASP A 295 -14.38 2.22 -11.74
N GLU A 296 -14.46 2.39 -10.42
CA GLU A 296 -14.51 3.69 -9.74
C GLU A 296 -13.10 4.26 -9.44
N GLN A 297 -12.06 3.43 -9.41
CA GLN A 297 -10.70 3.87 -9.04
C GLN A 297 -10.17 5.01 -9.93
N THR A 298 -10.49 5.01 -11.22
CA THR A 298 -10.08 6.07 -12.17
C THR A 298 -10.78 7.39 -11.89
N LYS A 299 -12.08 7.38 -11.54
CA LYS A 299 -12.85 8.60 -11.24
C LYS A 299 -12.32 9.28 -9.99
N TRP A 300 -12.07 8.48 -8.94
CA TRP A 300 -11.43 8.97 -7.73
C TRP A 300 -10.00 9.44 -7.97
N GLY A 301 -9.27 8.84 -8.91
CA GLY A 301 -8.01 9.32 -9.50
C GLY A 301 -7.99 10.83 -9.74
N VAL A 302 -9.01 11.34 -10.44
CA VAL A 302 -9.15 12.77 -10.76
C VAL A 302 -9.44 13.60 -9.51
N PHE A 303 -10.27 13.08 -8.60
CA PHE A 303 -10.56 13.75 -7.33
C PHE A 303 -9.29 13.93 -6.47
N PHE A 304 -8.41 12.93 -6.39
CA PHE A 304 -7.17 13.00 -5.61
C PHE A 304 -6.27 14.17 -6.04
N ASN A 305 -6.25 14.52 -7.34
CA ASN A 305 -5.45 15.64 -7.85
C ASN A 305 -5.86 17.00 -7.26
N ASN A 306 -7.12 17.13 -6.82
CA ASN A 306 -7.69 18.36 -6.27
C ASN A 306 -7.97 18.28 -4.75
N TRP A 307 -7.62 17.17 -4.11
CA TRP A 307 -7.90 16.88 -2.70
C TRP A 307 -6.91 17.58 -1.74
N ALA A 308 -5.93 18.35 -2.23
CA ALA A 308 -5.02 19.09 -1.35
C ALA A 308 -5.73 20.10 -0.42
N ASP A 309 -6.91 20.60 -0.79
CA ASP A 309 -7.64 21.61 -0.04
C ASP A 309 -8.52 21.07 1.09
N LEU A 310 -8.82 19.77 1.13
CA LEU A 310 -9.59 19.17 2.23
C LEU A 310 -8.66 18.91 3.41
N GLN A 311 -8.86 19.58 4.54
CA GLN A 311 -7.99 19.45 5.71
C GLN A 311 -8.46 18.35 6.66
N TYR A 312 -9.77 18.29 6.94
CA TYR A 312 -10.35 17.35 7.88
C TYR A 312 -11.71 16.86 7.41
N VAL A 313 -12.00 15.60 7.74
CA VAL A 313 -13.31 14.98 7.61
C VAL A 313 -13.71 14.38 8.94
N TYR A 314 -14.89 14.77 9.42
CA TYR A 314 -15.47 14.22 10.64
C TYR A 314 -16.82 13.59 10.35
N LYS A 315 -17.00 12.35 10.82
CA LYS A 315 -18.31 11.73 10.90
C LYS A 315 -19.09 12.36 12.07
N VAL A 316 -20.28 12.88 11.78
CA VAL A 316 -21.16 13.54 12.76
C VAL A 316 -22.28 12.62 13.23
N SER A 317 -22.78 11.74 12.36
CA SER A 317 -23.82 10.77 12.72
C SER A 317 -23.23 9.49 13.30
N LYS A 318 -23.94 8.88 14.26
CA LYS A 318 -23.68 7.50 14.66
C LYS A 318 -24.19 6.55 13.57
N LEU A 319 -23.44 5.51 13.26
CA LEU A 319 -23.91 4.45 12.36
C LEU A 319 -24.77 3.48 13.16
N GLU A 320 -25.99 3.26 12.70
CA GLU A 320 -26.85 2.19 13.20
C GLU A 320 -26.51 0.91 12.45
N LYS A 321 -25.81 -0.01 13.12
CA LYS A 321 -25.44 -1.30 12.54
C LYS A 321 -26.65 -2.23 12.53
N LYS A 322 -27.03 -2.71 11.35
CA LYS A 322 -28.05 -3.75 11.15
C LYS A 322 -27.38 -5.02 10.63
N PRO A 323 -27.95 -6.22 10.86
CA PRO A 323 -27.43 -7.44 10.26
C PRO A 323 -27.35 -7.31 8.73
N ALA A 324 -26.17 -7.59 8.17
CA ALA A 324 -25.90 -7.46 6.73
C ALA A 324 -25.33 -8.75 6.10
N HIS A 325 -25.33 -9.86 6.85
CA HIS A 325 -24.63 -11.09 6.43
C HIS A 325 -25.11 -11.69 5.11
N ASP A 326 -26.41 -11.58 4.80
CA ASP A 326 -27.00 -12.14 3.58
C ASP A 326 -27.25 -11.06 2.50
N LEU A 327 -26.93 -9.80 2.79
CA LEU A 327 -27.17 -8.70 1.87
C LEU A 327 -26.08 -8.63 0.81
N LEU A 328 -26.45 -8.29 -0.42
CA LEU A 328 -25.50 -7.99 -1.51
C LEU A 328 -25.39 -6.48 -1.79
N TYR A 329 -26.33 -5.72 -1.22
CA TYR A 329 -26.49 -4.29 -1.42
C TYR A 329 -26.88 -3.64 -0.09
N LEU A 330 -26.26 -2.50 0.24
CA LEU A 330 -26.60 -1.70 1.42
C LEU A 330 -26.33 -0.23 1.16
N GLU A 331 -27.27 0.63 1.53
CA GLU A 331 -27.07 2.08 1.60
C GLU A 331 -26.92 2.53 3.05
N VAL A 332 -25.88 3.32 3.31
CA VAL A 332 -25.58 3.87 4.61
C VAL A 332 -25.50 5.39 4.50
N PRO A 333 -26.56 6.13 4.87
CA PRO A 333 -26.52 7.59 4.90
C PRO A 333 -25.69 8.05 6.11
N VAL A 334 -24.71 8.91 5.86
CA VAL A 334 -23.80 9.44 6.88
C VAL A 334 -23.69 10.94 6.78
N LYS A 335 -23.94 11.61 7.90
CA LYS A 335 -23.71 13.05 8.02
C LYS A 335 -22.24 13.29 8.34
N ILE A 336 -21.54 13.99 7.46
CA ILE A 336 -20.13 14.34 7.62
C ILE A 336 -19.92 15.85 7.63
N GLN A 337 -18.82 16.28 8.23
CA GLN A 337 -18.30 17.63 8.17
C GLN A 337 -16.96 17.64 7.43
N LEU A 338 -16.90 18.42 6.37
CA LEU A 338 -15.72 18.67 5.55
C LEU A 338 -15.14 20.03 5.92
N TYR A 339 -13.84 20.09 6.18
CA TYR A 339 -13.15 21.33 6.46
C TYR A 339 -12.17 21.63 5.34
N TRP A 340 -12.46 22.66 4.56
CA TRP A 340 -11.66 23.08 3.42
C TRP A 340 -10.75 24.25 3.80
N LYS A 341 -9.53 24.29 3.25
CA LYS A 341 -8.56 25.37 3.47
C LYS A 341 -9.10 26.76 3.16
N ASN A 342 -9.82 26.89 2.03
CA ASN A 342 -10.27 28.20 1.52
C ASN A 342 -11.81 28.37 1.53
N ARG A 343 -12.57 27.30 1.85
CA ARG A 343 -14.05 27.33 1.82
C ARG A 343 -14.68 27.20 3.21
N GLY A 344 -13.87 26.98 4.26
CA GLY A 344 -14.35 26.80 5.62
C GLY A 344 -15.01 25.43 5.84
N LYS A 345 -15.97 25.37 6.77
CA LYS A 345 -16.67 24.14 7.17
C LYS A 345 -17.93 23.96 6.35
N GLU A 346 -18.09 22.76 5.81
CA GLU A 346 -19.27 22.32 5.09
C GLU A 346 -19.83 21.06 5.74
N THR A 347 -21.16 20.97 5.89
CA THR A 347 -21.82 19.76 6.39
C THR A 347 -22.59 19.14 5.25
N ARG A 348 -22.31 17.87 4.95
CA ARG A 348 -23.01 17.10 3.91
C ARG A 348 -23.61 15.84 4.48
N GLN A 349 -24.72 15.41 3.90
CA GLN A 349 -25.22 14.06 4.06
C GLN A 349 -24.79 13.28 2.82
N LEU A 350 -23.90 12.31 3.03
CA LEU A 350 -23.42 11.43 1.96
C LEU A 350 -24.10 10.08 2.07
N THR A 351 -24.36 9.46 0.94
CA THR A 351 -24.85 8.08 0.87
C THR A 351 -23.69 7.18 0.46
N PHE A 352 -23.34 6.26 1.35
CA PHE A 352 -22.38 5.20 1.05
C PHE A 352 -23.14 4.01 0.50
N THR A 353 -22.84 3.62 -0.74
CA THR A 353 -23.41 2.44 -1.39
C THR A 353 -22.40 1.31 -1.29
N LEU A 354 -22.77 0.24 -0.59
CA LEU A 354 -21.95 -0.94 -0.44
C LEU A 354 -22.51 -2.08 -1.28
N MET A 355 -21.64 -2.73 -2.04
CA MET A 355 -22.01 -3.82 -2.94
C MET A 355 -21.01 -4.95 -2.91
N ARG A 356 -21.50 -6.19 -3.08
CA ARG A 356 -20.67 -7.38 -3.30
C ARG A 356 -21.37 -8.38 -4.23
N PRO A 357 -20.62 -9.18 -5.03
CA PRO A 357 -21.24 -10.12 -5.96
C PRO A 357 -21.94 -11.31 -5.29
N SER A 358 -21.44 -11.75 -4.13
CA SER A 358 -22.00 -12.86 -3.36
C SER A 358 -21.71 -12.70 -1.85
N PRO A 359 -22.40 -13.43 -0.95
CA PRO A 359 -22.16 -13.31 0.50
C PRO A 359 -20.76 -13.75 0.94
N ALA A 360 -20.07 -14.56 0.13
CA ALA A 360 -18.71 -15.01 0.36
C ALA A 360 -17.64 -14.02 -0.15
N GLU A 361 -18.04 -13.03 -0.95
CA GLU A 361 -17.15 -12.02 -1.49
C GLU A 361 -17.17 -10.74 -0.65
N ARG A 362 -16.09 -9.97 -0.78
CA ARG A 362 -15.90 -8.74 -0.02
C ARG A 362 -16.90 -7.67 -0.47
N TRP A 363 -17.25 -6.79 0.47
CA TRP A 363 -17.89 -5.53 0.16
C TRP A 363 -16.92 -4.56 -0.52
N SER A 364 -17.45 -3.81 -1.48
CA SER A 364 -16.85 -2.61 -2.05
C SER A 364 -17.68 -1.40 -1.64
N VAL A 365 -17.04 -0.23 -1.52
CA VAL A 365 -17.68 1.01 -1.08
C VAL A 365 -17.65 2.02 -2.21
N ASN A 366 -18.80 2.57 -2.56
CA ASN A 366 -18.91 3.78 -3.37
C ASN A 366 -19.58 4.89 -2.54
N CYS A 367 -19.40 6.14 -2.92
CA CYS A 367 -19.99 7.29 -2.25
C CYS A 367 -20.27 8.41 -3.26
N ASP A 368 -21.42 9.06 -3.07
CA ASP A 368 -21.90 10.22 -3.83
C ASP A 368 -21.12 11.53 -3.58
N LEU A 369 -19.94 11.47 -2.95
CA LEU A 369 -19.11 12.66 -2.71
C LEU A 369 -18.74 13.37 -4.02
N LEU A 370 -18.54 12.62 -5.10
CA LEU A 370 -18.14 13.15 -6.41
C LEU A 370 -19.30 13.76 -7.21
N SER A 371 -20.56 13.48 -6.88
CA SER A 371 -21.72 13.86 -7.70
C SER A 371 -22.30 15.25 -7.41
N SER A 372 -21.66 16.04 -6.53
CA SER A 372 -22.18 17.35 -6.09
C SER A 372 -21.21 18.52 -6.35
N GLY A 373 -20.38 18.39 -7.39
CA GLY A 373 -19.45 19.43 -7.86
C GLY A 373 -19.96 20.29 -9.01
N GLU A 374 -21.10 19.96 -9.60
CA GLU A 374 -21.75 20.75 -10.66
C GLU A 374 -23.13 21.19 -10.17
N SER A 375 -23.19 22.36 -9.55
CA SER A 375 -24.41 23.14 -9.40
C SER A 375 -24.07 24.62 -9.33
#